data_AF-A0A9D8W6P0-F1
#
_entry.id   AF-A0A9D8W6P0-F1
#
_cell.length_a   1.000
_cell.length_b   1.000
_cell.length_c   1.000
_cell.angle_alpha   90.00
_cell.angle_beta   90.00
_cell.angle_gamma   90.00
#
_symmetry.space_group_name_H-M   'P 1'
#
loop_
_entity.id
_entity.type
_entity.pdbx_description
1 polymer ?
#
loop_
_entity_poly.entity_id
_entity_poly.type
_entity_poly.pdbx_seq_one_letter_code
_entity_poly.pdbx_strand_id
1 'polypeptide(L)'
;MVRFAFRDPTPPLNLADWRELARRKLPDIAWHYVDGAADDHAALAGNRAGFGKWHLRQRILAGVNKPNLATRIAGTDVALPVALAPCGA
;
A
#
# COMPACT_ATOMS: atom_id res chain seq x y z
N MET A 1 -0.11 -36.64 23.30
CA MET A 1 -0.09 -35.17 23.43
C MET A 1 0.12 -34.59 22.05
N VAL A 2 -0.95 -34.15 21.38
CA VAL A 2 -0.88 -33.63 20.00
C VAL A 2 -0.44 -32.17 20.06
N ARG A 3 0.69 -31.86 19.45
CA ARG A 3 1.22 -30.49 19.35
C ARG A 3 0.62 -29.89 18.09
N PHE A 4 -0.36 -29.00 18.23
CA PHE A 4 -0.83 -28.19 17.11
C PHE A 4 0.27 -27.20 16.74
N ALA A 5 1.01 -27.50 15.67
CA ALA A 5 1.87 -26.51 15.04
C ALA A 5 1.00 -25.70 14.08
N PHE A 6 0.61 -24.49 14.48
CA PHE A 6 0.17 -23.46 13.54
C PHE A 6 1.39 -23.06 12.71
N ARG A 7 1.65 -23.80 11.64
CA ARG A 7 2.70 -23.49 10.69
C ARG A 7 2.05 -23.02 9.41
N ASP A 8 1.78 -21.72 9.38
CA ASP A 8 1.99 -20.85 8.23
C ASP A 8 1.87 -19.41 8.75
N PRO A 9 2.91 -18.55 8.64
CA PRO A 9 2.69 -17.13 8.86
C PRO A 9 1.76 -16.67 7.74
N THR A 10 0.53 -16.28 8.09
CA THR A 10 -0.41 -15.69 7.14
C THR A 10 0.34 -14.65 6.31
N PRO A 11 0.31 -14.73 4.97
CA PRO A 11 0.98 -13.73 4.15
C PRO A 11 0.43 -12.34 4.50
N PRO A 12 1.25 -11.29 4.43
CA PRO A 12 0.81 -9.91 4.65
C PRO A 12 -0.48 -9.61 3.89
N LEU A 13 -1.50 -9.14 4.61
CA LEU A 13 -2.81 -8.87 4.02
C LEU A 13 -2.87 -7.46 3.43
N ASN A 14 -2.13 -6.53 4.03
CA ASN A 14 -2.13 -5.12 3.63
C ASN A 14 -0.70 -4.53 3.64
N LEU A 15 -0.60 -3.26 3.21
CA LEU A 15 0.68 -2.56 3.11
C LEU A 15 1.38 -2.34 4.48
N ALA A 16 0.62 -2.26 5.58
CA ALA A 16 1.21 -2.12 6.91
C ALA A 16 1.90 -3.41 7.36
N ASP A 17 1.33 -4.58 7.03
CA ASP A 17 1.95 -5.88 7.29
C ASP A 17 3.27 -6.03 6.49
N TRP A 18 3.27 -5.60 5.23
CA TRP A 18 4.48 -5.57 4.40
C TRP A 18 5.55 -4.63 4.97
N ARG A 19 5.15 -3.45 5.44
CA ARG A 19 6.04 -2.48 6.09
C ARG A 19 6.68 -3.06 7.35
N GLU A 20 5.90 -3.74 8.18
CA GLU A 20 6.39 -4.39 9.40
C GLU A 20 7.37 -5.53 9.09
N LEU A 21 7.08 -6.36 8.08
CA LEU A 21 8.03 -7.36 7.62
C LEU A 21 9.31 -6.74 7.09
N ALA A 22 9.22 -5.62 6.36
CA ALA A 22 10.39 -4.90 5.87
C ALA A 22 11.22 -4.33 7.03
N ARG A 23 10.61 -3.78 8.08
CA ARG A 23 11.32 -3.30 9.30
C ARG A 23 12.15 -4.40 9.94
N ARG A 24 11.61 -5.63 9.97
CA ARG A 24 12.28 -6.79 10.59
C ARG A 24 13.40 -7.39 9.72
N LYS A 25 13.34 -7.18 8.40
CA LYS A 25 14.24 -7.84 7.43
C LYS A 25 15.34 -6.94 6.89
N LEU A 26 15.13 -5.62 6.85
CA LEU A 26 16.10 -4.68 6.29
C LEU A 26 17.16 -4.29 7.32
N PRO A 27 18.44 -4.09 6.90
CA PRO A 27 19.42 -3.39 7.72
C PRO A 27 18.91 -1.99 8.09
N ASP A 28 19.27 -1.49 9.27
CA ASP A 28 18.76 -0.21 9.78
C ASP A 28 19.00 0.96 8.81
N ILE A 29 20.17 1.03 8.17
CA ILE A 29 20.47 2.09 7.21
C ILE A 29 19.51 2.10 6.01
N ALA A 30 19.19 0.91 5.47
CA ALA A 30 18.27 0.77 4.35
C ALA A 30 16.82 1.04 4.78
N TRP A 31 16.46 0.59 5.99
CA TRP A 31 15.15 0.89 6.56
C TRP A 31 14.94 2.39 6.73
N HIS A 32 15.88 3.09 7.35
CA HIS A 32 15.76 4.53 7.59
C HIS A 32 15.75 5.34 6.29
N TYR A 33 16.45 4.89 5.24
CA TYR A 33 16.39 5.52 3.93
C TYR A 33 15.00 5.40 3.28
N VAL A 34 14.42 4.19 3.29
CA VAL A 34 13.14 3.91 2.62
C VAL A 34 11.95 4.42 3.42
N ASP A 35 11.99 4.31 4.74
CA ASP A 35 10.87 4.61 5.64
C ASP A 35 10.89 6.04 6.18
N GLY A 36 12.03 6.73 6.07
CA GLY A 36 12.23 8.08 6.56
C GLY A 36 11.43 9.14 5.79
N ALA A 37 11.19 10.26 6.46
CA ALA A 37 10.65 11.47 5.84
C ALA A 37 11.44 12.70 6.35
N ALA A 38 11.12 13.88 5.84
CA ALA A 38 11.78 15.11 6.27
C ALA A 38 11.41 15.47 7.72
N ASP A 39 12.42 15.86 8.50
CA ASP A 39 12.32 16.41 9.86
C ASP A 39 11.38 15.61 10.78
N ASP A 40 10.32 16.23 11.30
CA ASP A 40 9.33 15.63 12.20
C ASP A 40 8.29 14.73 11.51
N HIS A 41 8.44 14.48 10.20
CA HIS A 41 7.55 13.68 9.37
C HIS A 41 6.11 14.23 9.26
N ALA A 42 5.87 15.51 9.58
CA ALA A 42 4.52 16.09 9.55
C ALA A 42 3.85 15.98 8.17
N ALA A 43 4.61 16.18 7.08
CA ALA A 43 4.10 16.05 5.72
C ALA A 43 3.69 14.60 5.37
N LEU A 44 4.43 13.59 5.85
CA LEU A 44 4.10 12.19 5.65
C LEU A 44 2.77 11.83 6.35
N ALA A 45 2.61 12.28 7.61
CA ALA A 45 1.36 12.11 8.35
C ALA A 45 0.19 12.85 7.66
N GLY A 46 0.43 14.08 7.19
CA GLY A 46 -0.52 14.89 6.46
C GLY A 46 -1.02 14.24 5.16
N ASN A 47 -0.12 13.66 4.37
CA ASN A 47 -0.48 12.96 3.12
C ASN A 47 -1.45 11.80 3.39
N ARG A 48 -1.21 11.01 4.46
CA ARG A 48 -2.09 9.90 4.86
C ARG A 48 -3.43 10.41 5.39
N ALA A 49 -3.40 11.38 6.30
CA ALA A 49 -4.60 11.95 6.90
C ALA A 49 -5.49 12.65 5.87
N GLY A 50 -4.90 13.20 4.80
CA GLY A 50 -5.61 13.85 3.69
C GLY A 50 -6.66 12.96 3.03
N PHE A 51 -6.35 11.66 2.83
CA PHE A 51 -7.31 10.71 2.26
C PHE A 51 -8.51 10.44 3.17
N GLY A 52 -8.31 10.47 4.49
CA GLY A 52 -9.39 10.26 5.48
C GLY A 52 -10.46 11.35 5.50
N LYS A 53 -10.22 12.48 4.83
CA LYS A 53 -11.19 13.59 4.70
C LYS A 53 -12.26 13.33 3.65
N TRP A 54 -12.09 12.31 2.82
CA TRP A 54 -12.96 12.01 1.68
C TRP A 54 -13.61 10.64 1.85
N HIS A 55 -14.89 10.54 1.47
CA HIS A 55 -15.65 9.30 1.51
C HIS A 55 -16.25 9.01 0.14
N LEU A 56 -16.28 7.73 -0.23
CA LEU A 56 -17.00 7.28 -1.41
C LEU A 56 -18.49 7.21 -1.10
N ARG A 57 -19.31 7.91 -1.90
CA ARG A 57 -20.77 7.75 -1.84
C ARG A 57 -21.15 6.45 -2.56
N GLN A 58 -21.56 5.45 -1.80
CA GLN A 58 -22.04 4.19 -2.36
C GLN A 58 -23.26 4.45 -3.28
N ARG A 59 -23.23 3.87 -4.48
CA ARG A 59 -24.36 3.85 -5.42
C ARG A 59 -24.85 2.42 -5.55
N ILE A 60 -26.09 2.17 -5.14
CA ILE A 60 -26.73 0.86 -5.24
C ILE A 60 -27.43 0.71 -6.59
N LEU A 61 -27.58 -0.54 -7.05
CA LEU A 61 -28.23 -0.89 -8.32
C LEU A 61 -27.65 -0.16 -9.54
N ALA A 62 -26.35 0.15 -9.51
CA ALA A 62 -25.68 0.95 -10.54
C ALA A 62 -25.31 0.17 -11.82
N GLY A 63 -25.69 -1.11 -11.94
CA GLY A 63 -25.43 -1.93 -13.13
C GLY A 63 -23.97 -2.34 -13.36
N VAL A 64 -23.10 -2.17 -12.36
CA VAL A 64 -21.67 -2.55 -12.47
C VAL A 64 -21.50 -4.01 -12.04
N ASN A 65 -21.27 -4.91 -13.01
CA ASN A 65 -21.03 -6.34 -12.76
C ASN A 65 -19.53 -6.66 -12.58
N LYS A 66 -18.68 -6.15 -13.49
CA LYS A 66 -17.22 -6.27 -13.42
C LYS A 66 -16.59 -4.89 -13.65
N PRO A 67 -16.06 -4.23 -12.60
CA PRO A 67 -15.36 -2.97 -12.76
C PRO A 67 -14.15 -3.14 -13.70
N ASN A 68 -14.04 -2.27 -14.71
CA ASN A 68 -12.84 -2.15 -15.52
C ASN A 68 -11.99 -1.00 -14.99
N LEU A 69 -10.76 -1.30 -14.56
CA LEU A 69 -9.80 -0.32 -14.06
C LEU A 69 -8.74 0.08 -15.11
N ALA A 70 -8.80 -0.52 -16.31
CA ALA A 70 -7.88 -0.19 -17.37
C ALA A 70 -8.02 1.27 -17.80
N THR A 71 -6.90 1.92 -18.06
CA THR A 71 -6.84 3.32 -18.46
C THR A 71 -5.58 3.59 -19.27
N ARG A 72 -5.38 4.82 -19.72
CA ARG A 72 -4.19 5.27 -20.43
C ARG A 72 -3.45 6.33 -19.63
N ILE A 73 -2.18 6.10 -19.30
CA ILE A 73 -1.31 7.03 -18.58
C ILE A 73 -0.20 7.47 -19.52
N ALA A 74 -0.05 8.78 -19.75
CA ALA A 74 0.98 9.35 -20.62
C ALA A 74 1.08 8.66 -22.01
N GLY A 75 -0.06 8.29 -22.59
CA GLY A 75 -0.11 7.62 -23.90
C GLY A 75 0.10 6.10 -23.87
N THR A 76 0.28 5.48 -22.70
CA THR A 76 0.47 4.02 -22.54
C THR A 76 -0.75 3.38 -21.90
N ASP A 77 -1.25 2.28 -22.47
CA ASP A 77 -2.35 1.52 -21.89
C ASP A 77 -1.87 0.73 -20.67
N VAL A 78 -2.62 0.83 -19.57
CA VAL A 78 -2.33 0.16 -18.28
C VAL A 78 -3.57 -0.55 -17.76
N ALA A 79 -3.37 -1.69 -17.09
CA ALA A 79 -4.47 -2.49 -16.54
C ALA A 79 -5.11 -1.87 -15.27
N LEU A 80 -4.38 -1.01 -14.56
CA LEU A 80 -4.83 -0.29 -13.38
C LEU A 80 -4.39 1.18 -13.43
N PRO A 81 -5.11 2.10 -12.78
CA PRO A 81 -4.77 3.52 -12.72
C PRO A 81 -3.69 3.81 -11.65
N VAL A 82 -2.64 3.00 -11.63
CA VAL A 82 -1.54 3.07 -10.66
C VAL A 82 -0.23 2.85 -11.41
N ALA A 83 0.81 3.58 -11.01
CA ALA A 83 2.16 3.43 -11.54
C ALA A 83 3.17 3.28 -10.39
N LEU A 84 4.30 2.65 -10.68
CA LEU A 84 5.44 2.68 -9.77
C LEU A 84 6.07 4.06 -9.82
N ALA A 85 6.13 4.74 -8.67
CA ALA A 85 6.91 5.96 -8.54
C ALA A 85 8.40 5.62 -8.69
N PRO A 86 9.22 6.53 -9.23
CA PRO A 86 10.66 6.34 -9.25
C PRO A 86 11.19 6.28 -7.82
N CYS A 87 11.85 5.18 -7.47
CA CYS A 87 12.51 4.99 -6.19
C CYS A 87 13.99 4.75 -6.47
N GLY A 88 14.86 5.56 -5.87
CA GLY A 88 16.31 5.32 -5.85
C GLY A 88 16.68 4.38 -4.71
N ALA A 89 17.83 3.70 -4.86
CA ALA A 89 18.55 3.06 -3.77
C ALA A 89 19.95 3.68 -3.69
#